data_AF-C9ZR71-F1
#
_entry.id   AF-C9ZR71-F1
#
_cell.length_a   1.000
_cell.length_b   1.000
_cell.length_c   1.000
_cell.angle_alpha   90.00
_cell.angle_beta   90.00
_cell.angle_gamma   90.00
#
_symmetry.space_group_name_H-M   'P 1'
#
loop_
_entity.id
_entity.type
_entity.pdbx_description
1 polymer ?
#
loop_
_entity_poly.entity_id
_entity_poly.type
_entity_poly.pdbx_seq_one_letter_code
_entity_poly.pdbx_strand_id
1 'polypeptide(L)' 'MSTRQGGKQKPLKAPKKDRQELDDDDVAFRNKMREQQKAEKEAIAKMKGGKK' A
#
# COMPACT_ATOMS: atom_id res chain seq x y z
N MET A 1 -20.83 -37.97 -22.21
CA MET A 1 -20.86 -36.51 -22.36
C MET A 1 -19.71 -35.91 -21.57
N SER A 2 -18.83 -35.15 -22.22
CA SER A 2 -17.58 -34.63 -21.65
C SER A 2 -17.83 -33.43 -20.73
N THR A 3 -17.80 -33.63 -19.42
CA THR A 3 -17.72 -32.55 -18.44
C THR A 3 -16.28 -32.40 -17.98
N ARG A 4 -15.49 -31.69 -18.79
CA ARG A 4 -14.12 -31.27 -18.50
C ARG A 4 -14.10 -30.43 -17.22
N GLN A 5 -13.84 -31.04 -16.06
CA GLN A 5 -13.36 -30.36 -14.85
C GLN A 5 -11.91 -29.90 -15.06
N GLY A 6 -11.66 -29.10 -16.10
CA GLY A 6 -10.32 -28.79 -16.60
C GLY A 6 -10.13 -27.33 -16.97
N GLY A 7 -10.85 -26.42 -16.35
CA GLY A 7 -10.59 -24.98 -16.46
C GLY A 7 -10.71 -24.36 -15.08
N LYS A 8 -9.71 -23.56 -14.67
CA LYS A 8 -9.84 -22.64 -13.54
C LYS A 8 -11.20 -22.00 -13.65
N GLN A 9 -12.16 -22.44 -12.82
CA GLN A 9 -13.44 -21.78 -12.76
C GLN A 9 -13.12 -20.31 -12.54
N LYS A 10 -13.62 -19.44 -13.44
CA LYS A 10 -13.52 -17.99 -13.25
C LYS A 10 -13.77 -17.74 -11.78
N PRO A 11 -12.86 -17.11 -11.02
CA PRO A 11 -13.00 -17.03 -9.56
C PRO A 11 -14.40 -16.51 -9.27
N LEU A 12 -15.30 -17.41 -8.83
CA LEU A 12 -16.75 -17.18 -8.90
C LEU A 12 -17.17 -16.05 -7.96
N LYS A 13 -16.24 -15.64 -7.11
CA LYS A 13 -16.24 -14.43 -6.32
C LYS A 13 -14.78 -14.22 -5.95
N ALA A 14 -14.06 -13.34 -6.65
CA ALA A 14 -12.88 -12.75 -6.03
C ALA A 14 -13.34 -12.24 -4.64
N PRO A 15 -12.56 -12.43 -3.56
CA PRO A 15 -12.92 -11.84 -2.29
C PRO A 15 -13.19 -10.38 -2.60
N LYS A 16 -14.41 -9.92 -2.32
CA LYS A 16 -14.73 -8.50 -2.45
C LYS A 16 -13.74 -7.86 -1.50
N LYS A 17 -12.69 -7.28 -2.08
CA LYS A 17 -11.66 -6.60 -1.32
C LYS A 17 -12.44 -5.42 -0.78
N ASP A 18 -12.86 -5.55 0.47
CA ASP A 18 -13.69 -4.55 1.12
C ASP A 18 -12.98 -3.23 0.89
N ARG A 19 -13.71 -2.28 0.29
CA ARG A 19 -13.15 -0.96 0.05
C ARG A 19 -12.78 -0.46 1.43
N GLN A 20 -11.48 -0.36 1.67
CA GLN A 20 -10.97 0.23 2.87
C GLN A 20 -11.32 1.71 2.76
N GLU A 21 -12.49 2.05 3.30
CA GLU A 21 -12.93 3.42 3.52
C GLU A 21 -11.94 3.97 4.55
N LEU A 22 -10.92 4.67 4.04
CA LEU A 22 -9.98 5.38 4.88
C LEU A 22 -10.72 6.63 5.33
N ASP A 23 -11.06 6.65 6.61
CA ASP A 23 -11.69 7.81 7.25
C ASP A 23 -10.72 9.00 7.24
N ASP A 24 -11.24 10.21 7.48
CA ASP A 24 -10.45 11.44 7.43
C ASP A 24 -9.24 11.40 8.39
N ASP A 25 -9.37 10.71 9.52
CA ASP A 25 -8.30 10.48 10.50
C ASP A 25 -7.17 9.60 9.94
N ASP A 26 -7.50 8.57 9.15
CA ASP A 26 -6.50 7.70 8.51
C ASP A 26 -5.72 8.46 7.43
N VAL A 27 -6.40 9.33 6.69
CA VAL A 27 -5.77 10.20 5.69
C VAL A 27 -4.82 11.18 6.39
N ALA A 28 -5.24 11.79 7.50
CA ALA A 28 -4.42 12.68 8.30
C ALA A 28 -3.17 11.97 8.86
N PHE A 29 -3.32 10.76 9.40
CA PHE A 29 -2.21 9.98 9.91
C PHE A 29 -1.22 9.58 8.80
N ARG A 30 -1.72 9.15 7.63
CA ARG A 30 -0.87 8.80 6.49
C ARG A 30 -0.11 10.00 5.95
N ASN A 31 -0.71 11.20 5.95
CA ASN A 31 -0.02 12.42 5.54
C ASN A 31 1.07 12.80 6.55
N LYS A 32 0.76 12.78 7.85
CA LYS A 32 1.73 13.03 8.93
C LYS A 32 2.92 12.07 8.88
N MET A 33 2.67 10.77 8.67
CA MET A 33 3.72 9.76 8.51
C MET A 33 4.60 10.01 7.28
N ARG A 34 4.00 10.41 6.14
CA ARG A 34 4.78 10.75 4.93
C ARG A 34 5.66 11.97 5.15
N GLU A 35 5.18 12.99 5.85
CA GLU A 35 5.96 14.19 6.17
C GLU A 35 7.13 13.87 7.10
N GLN A 36 6.89 13.07 8.15
CA GLN A 36 7.95 12.62 9.06
C GLN A 36 9.02 11.82 8.32
N GLN A 37 8.62 10.86 7.48
CA GLN A 37 9.58 10.08 6.69
C GLN A 37 10.36 10.93 5.68
N LYS A 38 9.75 11.98 5.10
CA LYS A 38 10.47 12.91 4.23
C LYS A 38 11.50 13.71 5.02
N ALA A 39 11.12 14.27 6.16
CA ALA A 39 12.01 15.01 7.04
C ALA A 39 13.20 14.16 7.52
N GLU A 40 12.95 12.91 7.91
CA GLU A 40 13.99 11.95 8.30
C GLU A 40 14.94 11.65 7.13
N LYS A 41 14.40 11.39 5.93
CA LYS A 41 15.23 11.12 4.74
C LYS A 41 16.08 12.32 4.36
N GLU A 42 15.54 13.53 4.46
CA GLU A 42 16.28 14.76 4.21
C GLU A 42 17.37 15.02 5.26
N ALA A 43 17.08 14.77 6.54
CA ALA A 43 18.06 14.86 7.62
C ALA A 43 19.19 13.84 7.40
N ILE A 44 18.85 12.58 7.07
CA ILE A 44 19.82 11.54 6.75
C ILE A 44 20.64 11.91 5.50
N ALA A 45 20.01 12.46 4.46
CA ALA A 45 20.70 12.88 3.24
C ALA A 45 21.68 14.04 3.52
N LYS A 46 21.27 15.03 4.32
CA LYS A 46 22.16 16.12 4.78
C LYS A 46 23.32 15.58 5.60
N MET A 47 23.07 14.66 6.54
CA MET A 47 24.13 14.03 7.34
C MET A 47 25.07 13.14 6.52
N LYS A 48 24.56 12.42 5.52
CA LYS A 48 25.38 11.59 4.62
C LYS A 48 26.20 12.43 3.64
N GLY A 49 25.66 13.57 3.19
CA GLY A 49 26.35 14.49 2.27
C GLY A 49 27.47 15.31 2.92
N GLY A 50 27.39 15.56 4.24
CA GLY A 50 28.42 16.27 5.01
C GLY A 50 29.54 15.40 5.59
N LYS A 51 29.55 14.09 5.31
CA LYS A 51 30.57 13.14 5.78
C LYS A 51 31.61 12.78 4.70
N LYS A 52 32.00 13.75 3.89
CA LYS A 52 33.17 13.68 3.01
C LYS A 52 34.15 14.78 3.38
#